data_AF-R4VWK6-F1
#
_entry.id   AF-R4VWK6-F1
#
_cell.length_a   1.000
_cell.length_b   1.000
_cell.length_c   1.000
_cell.angle_alpha   90.00
_cell.angle_beta   90.00
_cell.angle_gamma   90.00
#
_symmetry.space_group_name_H-M   'P 1'
#
loop_
_entity.id
_entity.type
_entity.pdbx_description
1 polymer ?
#
loop_
_entity_poly.entity_id
_entity_poly.type
_entity_poly.pdbx_seq_one_letter_code
_entity_poly.pdbx_strand_id
1 'polypeptide(L)'
;MQSSRRQLLGTIGSGLALSLGGCLSSDDDGGNDTDATSSDATGTNGGSDQSVDGSDRSGDGSSESGDGEGSLVVRLVGPDEEYRLFDRSGVATVGEVTRGNEAPYVPVSLTEDRTATIVDLAQRVGLGDRHDAFEVVAVLDGEEIHRAQVGAELARDVQTGEWEGSFVVYARDAEEARRIRAALR
;
A
#
# COMPACT_ATOMS: atom_id res chain seq x y z
N MET A 1 18.41 19.58 35.78
CA MET A 1 19.48 19.31 34.79
C MET A 1 19.27 20.25 33.62
N GLN A 2 20.35 20.88 33.17
CA GLN A 2 20.38 22.06 32.31
C GLN A 2 19.89 21.80 30.88
N SER A 3 19.24 22.83 30.32
CA SER A 3 18.78 22.97 28.94
C SER A 3 19.91 22.85 27.91
N SER A 4 19.59 22.30 26.73
CA SER A 4 20.25 22.71 25.49
C SER A 4 19.27 22.68 24.32
N ARG A 5 18.69 23.84 24.04
CA ARG A 5 18.07 24.17 22.75
C ARG A 5 19.20 24.70 21.86
N ARG A 6 19.50 24.04 20.76
CA ARG A 6 20.27 24.63 19.66
C ARG A 6 19.60 24.29 18.33
N GLN A 7 19.05 25.34 17.73
CA GLN A 7 18.71 25.45 16.31
C GLN A 7 19.95 25.12 15.46
N LEU A 8 19.74 24.42 14.35
CA LEU A 8 20.62 24.46 13.19
C LEU A 8 19.74 24.59 11.94
N LEU A 9 19.48 25.85 11.59
CA LEU A 9 19.10 26.26 10.24
C LEU A 9 20.31 26.03 9.34
N GLY A 10 20.16 25.15 8.35
CA GLY A 10 21.16 24.87 7.32
C GLY A 10 20.56 25.07 5.93
N THR A 11 20.51 26.32 5.49
CA THR A 11 20.31 26.71 4.08
C THR A 11 21.53 26.33 3.24
N ILE A 12 21.36 25.41 2.30
CA ILE A 12 22.22 25.20 1.12
C ILE A 12 21.22 25.00 -0.02
N GLY A 13 21.15 25.77 -1.10
CA GLY A 13 22.18 26.48 -1.83
C GLY A 13 21.97 26.08 -3.30
N SER A 14 21.50 27.02 -4.11
CA SER A 14 21.06 26.84 -5.50
C SER A 14 22.13 26.21 -6.43
N GLY A 15 21.68 25.33 -7.34
CA GLY A 15 22.52 24.72 -8.39
C GLY A 15 21.75 24.48 -9.70
N LEU A 16 21.82 25.49 -10.57
CA LEU A 16 21.76 25.56 -12.04
C LEU A 16 21.19 24.41 -12.92
N ALA A 17 20.39 24.90 -13.88
CA ALA A 17 19.90 24.33 -15.14
C ALA A 17 20.86 23.43 -15.96
N LEU A 18 20.27 22.57 -16.80
CA LEU A 18 20.49 22.53 -18.26
C LEU A 18 19.40 21.67 -18.95
N SER A 19 18.84 22.23 -20.03
CA SER A 19 17.86 21.62 -20.94
C SER A 19 18.56 20.90 -22.09
N LEU A 20 18.22 19.64 -22.37
CA LEU A 20 18.33 18.94 -23.66
C LEU A 20 17.25 17.83 -23.60
N GLY A 21 16.25 17.72 -24.47
CA GLY A 21 16.27 17.83 -25.92
C GLY A 21 16.44 16.43 -26.52
N GLY A 22 15.34 15.77 -26.92
CA GLY A 22 15.40 14.47 -27.59
C GLY A 22 14.04 13.80 -27.81
N CYS A 23 13.31 14.23 -28.84
CA CYS A 23 12.31 13.38 -29.51
C CYS A 23 13.06 12.38 -30.39
N LEU A 24 12.72 11.10 -30.38
CA LEU A 24 12.65 10.32 -31.61
C LEU A 24 11.78 9.07 -31.42
N SER A 25 10.81 8.95 -32.33
CA SER A 25 9.79 7.92 -32.48
C SER A 25 10.37 6.55 -32.80
N SER A 26 9.63 5.50 -32.46
CA SER A 26 9.62 4.25 -33.23
C SER A 26 8.24 3.61 -33.10
N ASP A 27 7.49 3.75 -34.19
CA ASP A 27 6.36 2.93 -34.58
C ASP A 27 6.80 1.47 -34.70
N ASP A 28 6.09 0.54 -34.05
CA ASP A 28 6.12 -0.88 -34.42
C ASP A 28 4.69 -1.37 -34.60
N ASP A 29 4.37 -1.51 -35.89
CA ASP A 29 3.19 -2.09 -36.50
C ASP A 29 3.28 -3.61 -36.35
N GLY A 30 2.42 -4.18 -35.50
CA GLY A 30 2.44 -5.60 -35.18
C GLY A 30 1.03 -6.19 -35.16
N GLY A 31 0.33 -6.10 -36.28
CA GLY A 31 -0.92 -6.82 -36.49
C GLY A 31 -0.68 -8.34 -36.43
N ASN A 32 -1.42 -9.03 -35.56
CA ASN A 32 -1.60 -10.47 -35.64
C ASN A 32 -3.08 -10.79 -35.43
N ASP A 33 -3.85 -10.68 -36.51
CA ASP A 33 -5.09 -11.41 -36.71
C ASP A 33 -4.79 -12.92 -36.66
N THR A 34 -5.25 -13.58 -35.59
CA THR A 34 -5.44 -15.03 -35.59
C THR A 34 -6.89 -15.34 -35.26
N ASP A 35 -7.63 -15.48 -36.34
CA ASP A 35 -8.80 -16.32 -36.52
C ASP A 35 -8.54 -17.73 -35.98
N ALA A 36 -9.40 -18.24 -35.09
CA ALA A 36 -9.79 -19.65 -35.01
C ALA A 36 -10.75 -19.97 -33.84
N THR A 37 -12.02 -20.15 -34.21
CA THR A 37 -12.86 -21.34 -33.93
C THR A 37 -13.36 -21.67 -32.50
N SER A 38 -14.69 -21.58 -32.40
CA SER A 38 -15.69 -22.37 -31.65
C SER A 38 -15.28 -23.57 -30.77
N SER A 39 -15.94 -23.65 -29.60
CA SER A 39 -16.50 -24.85 -28.93
C SER A 39 -17.41 -24.33 -27.80
N ASP A 40 -18.72 -24.21 -27.95
CA ASP A 40 -19.79 -25.22 -27.83
C ASP A 40 -19.76 -26.09 -26.55
N ALA A 41 -20.91 -26.05 -25.86
CA ALA A 41 -21.45 -26.95 -24.85
C ALA A 41 -20.78 -27.06 -23.46
N THR A 42 -21.39 -26.39 -22.48
CA THR A 42 -21.52 -26.95 -21.11
C THR A 42 -22.99 -27.10 -20.77
N GLY A 43 -23.41 -28.36 -20.63
CA GLY A 43 -24.79 -28.77 -20.44
C GLY A 43 -25.43 -28.25 -19.16
N THR A 44 -26.67 -27.80 -19.30
CA THR A 44 -27.61 -27.61 -18.19
C THR A 44 -28.27 -28.95 -17.87
N ASN A 45 -27.84 -29.59 -16.79
CA ASN A 45 -28.68 -30.47 -15.97
C ASN A 45 -29.22 -29.57 -14.83
N GLY A 46 -30.51 -29.48 -14.50
CA GLY A 46 -31.57 -30.48 -14.57
C GLY A 46 -31.59 -31.29 -13.28
N GLY A 47 -32.39 -30.88 -12.28
CA GLY A 47 -32.83 -31.78 -11.20
C GLY A 47 -32.92 -31.21 -9.78
N SER A 48 -34.10 -30.70 -9.44
CA SER A 48 -34.92 -30.97 -8.23
C SER A 48 -34.35 -30.87 -6.81
N ASP A 49 -35.05 -30.03 -6.04
CA ASP A 49 -35.67 -30.32 -4.74
C ASP A 49 -34.79 -30.89 -3.61
N GLN A 50 -34.35 -30.01 -2.72
CA GLN A 50 -34.25 -30.33 -1.29
C GLN A 50 -34.75 -29.14 -0.46
N SER A 51 -35.96 -29.31 0.07
CA SER A 51 -36.47 -28.57 1.21
C SER A 51 -35.56 -28.85 2.42
N VAL A 52 -34.84 -27.83 2.90
CA VAL A 52 -34.16 -27.86 4.20
C VAL A 52 -34.85 -26.90 5.15
N ASP A 53 -35.64 -27.54 6.01
CA ASP A 53 -36.21 -27.07 7.26
C ASP A 53 -35.10 -26.69 8.25
N GLY A 54 -35.33 -25.60 8.98
CA GLY A 54 -34.69 -25.34 10.27
C GLY A 54 -33.38 -24.55 10.24
N SER A 55 -33.48 -23.24 10.41
CA SER A 55 -33.00 -22.53 11.61
C SER A 55 -32.90 -21.04 11.29
N ASP A 56 -33.86 -20.26 11.79
CA ASP A 56 -33.76 -18.82 11.98
C ASP A 56 -32.57 -18.53 12.90
N ARG A 57 -31.37 -18.46 12.31
CA ARG A 57 -30.28 -17.67 12.85
C ARG A 57 -30.44 -16.31 12.24
N SER A 58 -31.07 -15.40 12.99
CA SER A 58 -30.83 -13.98 12.87
C SER A 58 -29.33 -13.74 13.10
N GLY A 59 -28.54 -14.00 12.05
CA GLY A 59 -27.28 -13.34 11.86
C GLY A 59 -27.66 -11.89 11.63
N ASP A 60 -27.41 -11.08 12.66
CA ASP A 60 -27.27 -9.64 12.54
C ASP A 60 -26.15 -9.39 11.52
N GLY A 61 -26.54 -9.47 10.25
CA GLY A 61 -25.78 -8.98 9.13
C GLY A 61 -25.90 -7.48 9.20
N SER A 62 -25.14 -6.89 10.11
CA SER A 62 -24.72 -5.50 10.01
C SER A 62 -23.87 -5.39 8.75
N SER A 63 -24.51 -5.47 7.59
CA SER A 63 -24.04 -4.83 6.36
C SER A 63 -24.32 -3.36 6.55
N GLU A 64 -23.53 -2.73 7.42
CA GLU A 64 -23.31 -1.30 7.35
C GLU A 64 -22.56 -1.08 6.03
N SER A 65 -23.33 -0.99 4.94
CA SER A 65 -22.90 -0.24 3.77
C SER A 65 -22.81 1.21 4.21
N GLY A 66 -21.76 1.51 4.97
CA GLY A 66 -21.37 2.87 5.26
C GLY A 66 -20.90 3.47 3.95
N ASP A 67 -21.62 4.48 3.48
CA ASP A 67 -21.04 5.61 2.77
C ASP A 67 -19.97 6.25 3.69
N GLY A 68 -18.86 5.54 3.87
CA GLY A 68 -17.77 5.86 4.78
C GLY A 68 -16.49 5.81 3.98
N GLU A 69 -15.79 6.94 3.94
CA GLU A 69 -14.41 6.99 3.47
C GLU A 69 -13.65 5.82 4.10
N GLY A 70 -13.19 4.88 3.27
CA GLY A 70 -12.66 3.63 3.78
C GLY A 70 -11.50 3.83 4.74
N SER A 71 -11.32 2.97 5.73
CA SER A 71 -10.21 3.09 6.69
C SER A 71 -9.03 2.24 6.24
N LEU A 72 -7.93 2.88 5.81
CA LEU A 72 -6.67 2.19 5.56
C LEU A 72 -5.84 2.14 6.85
N VAL A 73 -5.40 0.93 7.22
CA VAL A 73 -4.46 0.68 8.31
C VAL A 73 -3.29 -0.12 7.77
N VAL A 74 -2.07 0.34 8.06
CA VAL A 74 -0.85 -0.38 7.69
C VAL A 74 -0.16 -0.90 8.95
N ARG A 75 0.24 -2.17 8.90
CA ARG A 75 0.80 -2.94 10.00
C ARG A 75 2.15 -3.54 9.61
N LEU A 76 2.99 -3.73 10.62
CA LEU A 76 4.19 -4.54 10.57
C LEU A 76 3.88 -5.84 11.33
N VAL A 77 3.83 -6.95 10.62
CA VAL A 77 3.59 -8.28 11.18
C VAL A 77 4.95 -8.94 11.39
N GLY A 78 5.29 -9.20 12.65
CA GLY A 78 6.49 -9.94 13.02
C GLY A 78 6.20 -11.38 13.44
N PRO A 79 7.23 -12.14 13.82
CA PRO A 79 7.07 -13.53 14.25
C PRO A 79 6.34 -13.67 15.59
N ASP A 80 6.46 -12.66 16.46
CA ASP A 80 5.92 -12.70 17.82
C ASP A 80 4.65 -11.85 17.99
N GLU A 81 4.56 -10.73 17.26
CA GLU A 81 3.53 -9.69 17.47
C GLU A 81 3.30 -8.86 16.20
N GLU A 82 2.12 -8.25 16.11
CA GLU A 82 1.74 -7.27 15.10
C GLU A 82 1.78 -5.84 15.65
N TYR A 83 2.36 -4.92 14.88
CA TYR A 83 2.48 -3.51 15.25
C TYR A 83 1.77 -2.63 14.22
N ARG A 84 0.90 -1.73 14.67
CA ARG A 84 0.35 -0.70 13.78
C ARG A 84 1.45 0.29 13.41
N LEU A 85 1.75 0.43 12.11
CA LEU A 85 2.68 1.44 11.62
C LEU A 85 1.97 2.79 11.55
N PHE A 86 0.91 2.89 10.75
CA PHE A 86 0.12 4.11 10.61
C PHE A 86 -1.30 3.82 10.09
N ASP A 87 -2.13 4.84 10.20
CA ASP A 87 -3.42 5.01 9.55
C ASP A 87 -3.47 6.45 9.00
N ARG A 88 -4.62 6.93 8.54
CA ARG A 88 -4.82 8.30 8.04
C ARG A 88 -4.20 9.37 8.95
N SER A 89 -4.26 9.21 10.28
CA SER A 89 -3.71 10.20 11.22
C SER A 89 -2.19 10.37 11.16
N GLY A 90 -1.48 9.37 10.64
CA GLY A 90 -0.02 9.39 10.49
C GLY A 90 0.46 9.94 9.15
N VAL A 91 -0.45 10.32 8.25
CA VAL A 91 -0.12 10.72 6.87
C VAL A 91 -0.04 12.24 6.76
N ALA A 92 1.07 12.75 6.22
CA ALA A 92 1.26 14.16 5.91
C ALA A 92 0.77 14.51 4.50
N THR A 93 1.04 13.65 3.52
CA THR A 93 0.66 13.89 2.12
C THR A 93 0.33 12.57 1.42
N VAL A 94 -0.72 12.62 0.60
CA VAL A 94 -1.09 11.53 -0.31
C VAL A 94 -0.97 12.03 -1.74
N GLY A 95 -0.12 11.36 -2.52
CA GLY A 95 0.11 11.65 -3.93
C GLY A 95 -1.09 11.30 -4.82
N GLU A 96 -0.94 11.62 -6.11
CA GLU A 96 -1.85 11.17 -7.15
C GLU A 96 -1.64 9.67 -7.45
N VAL A 97 -2.69 8.99 -7.90
CA VAL A 97 -2.57 7.63 -8.42
C VAL A 97 -1.66 7.65 -9.63
N THR A 98 -0.56 6.91 -9.58
CA THR A 98 0.40 6.80 -10.68
C THR A 98 0.30 5.42 -11.32
N ARG A 99 0.28 5.36 -12.65
CA ARG A 99 0.37 4.10 -13.39
C ARG A 99 1.83 3.65 -13.38
N GLY A 100 2.15 2.63 -12.59
CA GLY A 100 3.43 1.93 -12.69
C GLY A 100 3.46 0.98 -13.88
N ASN A 101 4.65 0.46 -14.18
CA ASN A 101 4.84 -0.52 -15.27
C ASN A 101 4.14 -1.86 -14.97
N GLU A 102 4.15 -2.27 -13.71
CA GLU A 102 3.57 -3.55 -13.27
C GLU A 102 2.21 -3.36 -12.60
N ALA A 103 2.10 -2.32 -11.76
CA ALA A 103 0.89 -2.05 -10.99
C ALA A 103 0.73 -0.54 -10.75
N PRO A 104 -0.51 -0.03 -10.68
CA PRO A 104 -0.76 1.32 -10.19
C PRO A 104 -0.35 1.45 -8.71
N TYR A 105 0.09 2.63 -8.32
CA TYR A 105 0.52 2.91 -6.96
C TYR A 105 0.14 4.31 -6.49
N VAL A 106 0.12 4.49 -5.18
CA VAL A 106 -0.13 5.76 -4.50
C VAL A 106 1.09 6.12 -3.65
N PRO A 107 1.81 7.22 -3.96
CA PRO A 107 2.86 7.74 -3.09
C PRO A 107 2.25 8.28 -1.79
N VAL A 108 2.86 7.97 -0.66
CA VAL A 108 2.43 8.44 0.66
C VAL A 108 3.64 8.91 1.45
N SER A 109 3.51 10.09 2.06
CA SER A 109 4.50 10.63 2.99
C SER A 109 3.88 10.77 4.38
N LEU A 110 4.57 10.28 5.39
CA LEU A 110 4.14 10.33 6.78
C LEU A 110 4.50 11.67 7.44
N THR A 111 3.85 11.96 8.56
CA THR A 111 4.27 13.06 9.42
C THR A 111 5.60 12.74 10.09
N GLU A 112 6.39 13.76 10.43
CA GLU A 112 7.68 13.58 11.11
C GLU A 112 7.54 12.79 12.42
N ASP A 113 6.51 13.08 13.22
CA ASP A 113 6.20 12.35 14.45
C ASP A 113 5.95 10.85 14.21
N ARG A 114 5.23 10.54 13.11
CA ARG A 114 4.93 9.16 12.75
C ARG A 114 6.17 8.43 12.25
N THR A 115 6.99 9.08 11.43
CA THR A 115 8.27 8.56 10.96
C THR A 115 9.19 8.23 12.13
N ALA A 116 9.35 9.15 13.09
CA ALA A 116 10.15 8.91 14.29
C ALA A 116 9.64 7.71 15.09
N THR A 117 8.31 7.60 15.28
CA THR A 117 7.69 6.47 15.98
C THR A 117 7.99 5.12 15.30
N ILE A 118 8.00 5.08 13.97
CA ILE A 118 8.31 3.87 13.20
C ILE A 118 9.80 3.52 13.30
N VAL A 119 10.70 4.51 13.24
CA VAL A 119 12.14 4.32 13.44
C VAL A 119 12.43 3.74 14.83
N ASP A 120 11.84 4.30 15.88
CA ASP A 120 11.95 3.78 17.25
C ASP A 120 11.41 2.34 17.36
N LEU A 121 10.26 2.05 16.72
CA LEU A 121 9.71 0.70 16.67
C LEU A 121 10.67 -0.27 15.98
N ALA A 122 11.20 0.08 14.80
CA ALA A 122 12.10 -0.76 14.03
C ALA A 122 13.38 -1.10 14.79
N GLN A 123 13.97 -0.12 15.50
CA GLN A 123 15.12 -0.35 16.36
C GLN A 123 14.79 -1.30 17.51
N ARG A 124 13.65 -1.10 18.18
CA ARG A 124 13.19 -1.93 19.30
C ARG A 124 12.94 -3.39 18.90
N VAL A 125 12.38 -3.65 17.72
CA VAL A 125 12.09 -5.02 17.25
C VAL A 125 13.28 -5.66 16.51
N GLY A 126 14.37 -4.91 16.31
CA GLY A 126 15.54 -5.37 15.57
C GLY A 126 15.23 -5.61 14.08
N LEU A 127 14.46 -4.71 13.46
CA LEU A 127 14.01 -4.85 12.08
C LEU A 127 15.18 -4.97 11.10
N GLY A 128 16.27 -4.22 11.30
CA GLY A 128 17.44 -4.28 10.41
C GLY A 128 18.07 -5.67 10.32
N ASP A 129 18.26 -6.33 11.47
CA ASP A 129 18.93 -7.62 11.55
C ASP A 129 18.05 -8.82 11.14
N ARG A 130 16.72 -8.67 11.22
CA ARG A 130 15.75 -9.75 11.02
C ARG A 130 14.63 -9.38 10.04
N HIS A 131 14.89 -8.49 9.09
CA HIS A 131 13.88 -7.94 8.19
C HIS A 131 13.08 -9.01 7.43
N ASP A 132 13.72 -10.13 7.08
CA ASP A 132 13.09 -11.26 6.40
C ASP A 132 12.00 -11.96 7.24
N ALA A 133 12.02 -11.77 8.56
CA ALA A 133 10.99 -12.29 9.47
C ALA A 133 9.77 -11.36 9.61
N PHE A 134 9.77 -10.20 8.95
CA PHE A 134 8.69 -9.21 9.03
C PHE A 134 8.01 -8.98 7.69
N GLU A 135 6.70 -8.76 7.75
CA GLU A 135 5.87 -8.38 6.62
C GLU A 135 5.16 -7.05 6.89
N VAL A 136 4.98 -6.23 5.86
CA VAL A 136 4.08 -5.08 5.88
C VAL A 136 2.75 -5.51 5.29
N VAL A 137 1.69 -5.30 6.06
CA VAL A 137 0.31 -5.62 5.65
C VAL A 137 -0.52 -4.35 5.61
N ALA A 138 -1.17 -4.09 4.48
CA ALA A 138 -2.12 -3.01 4.31
C ALA A 138 -3.54 -3.57 4.29
N VAL A 139 -4.39 -3.04 5.17
CA VAL A 139 -5.79 -3.43 5.33
C VAL A 139 -6.66 -2.23 5.00
N LEU A 140 -7.56 -2.39 4.03
CA LEU A 140 -8.55 -1.39 3.63
C LEU A 140 -9.93 -1.94 3.97
N ASP A 141 -10.68 -1.23 4.82
CA ASP A 141 -12.03 -1.63 5.23
C ASP A 141 -12.12 -3.03 5.82
N GLY A 142 -11.06 -3.44 6.53
CA GLY A 142 -10.96 -4.78 7.12
C GLY A 142 -10.51 -5.87 6.15
N GLU A 143 -10.38 -5.58 4.85
CA GLU A 143 -9.83 -6.49 3.84
C GLU A 143 -8.32 -6.27 3.66
N GLU A 144 -7.53 -7.34 3.73
CA GLU A 144 -6.12 -7.29 3.36
C GLU A 144 -5.99 -7.06 1.85
N ILE A 145 -5.46 -5.89 1.47
CA ILE A 145 -5.25 -5.51 0.06
C ILE A 145 -3.80 -5.71 -0.38
N HIS A 146 -2.87 -5.75 0.57
CA HIS A 146 -1.45 -5.91 0.27
C HIS A 146 -0.70 -6.57 1.42
N ARG A 147 0.24 -7.44 1.07
CA ARG A 147 1.22 -8.05 1.96
C ARG A 147 2.55 -8.15 1.23
N ALA A 148 3.61 -7.65 1.86
CA ALA A 148 4.96 -7.73 1.32
C ALA A 148 5.98 -7.92 2.42
N GLN A 149 7.02 -8.70 2.14
CA GLN A 149 8.17 -8.83 3.03
C GLN A 149 8.92 -7.49 3.11
N VAL A 150 9.46 -7.17 4.29
CA VAL A 150 10.30 -5.98 4.44
C VAL A 150 11.63 -6.20 3.73
N GLY A 151 11.96 -5.34 2.76
CA GLY A 151 13.24 -5.40 2.04
C GLY A 151 14.42 -4.97 2.92
N ALA A 152 15.60 -5.56 2.68
CA ALA A 152 16.83 -5.28 3.43
C ALA A 152 17.23 -3.79 3.41
N GLU A 153 17.06 -3.12 2.27
CA GLU A 153 17.38 -1.70 2.10
C GLU A 153 16.48 -0.83 2.97
N LEU A 154 15.16 -1.01 2.89
CA LEU A 154 14.20 -0.28 3.73
C LEU A 154 14.46 -0.54 5.22
N ALA A 155 14.70 -1.79 5.62
CA ALA A 155 14.96 -2.12 7.01
C ALA A 155 16.22 -1.41 7.54
N ARG A 156 17.28 -1.34 6.72
CA ARG A 156 18.49 -0.61 7.04
C ARG A 156 18.22 0.89 7.16
N ASP A 157 17.55 1.49 6.18
CA ASP A 157 17.30 2.94 6.16
C ASP A 157 16.43 3.37 7.35
N VAL A 158 15.44 2.56 7.72
CA VAL A 158 14.63 2.80 8.91
C VAL A 158 15.48 2.63 10.18
N GLN A 159 16.39 1.64 10.24
CA GLN A 159 17.25 1.42 11.40
C GLN A 159 18.27 2.55 11.59
N THR A 160 18.85 3.07 10.52
CA THR A 160 19.82 4.17 10.55
C THR A 160 19.17 5.54 10.70
N GLY A 161 17.83 5.62 10.56
CA GLY A 161 17.08 6.87 10.56
C GLY A 161 17.27 7.68 9.27
N GLU A 162 17.79 7.06 8.21
CA GLU A 162 17.93 7.65 6.87
C GLU A 162 16.59 7.64 6.11
N TRP A 163 15.64 6.80 6.53
CA TRP A 163 14.31 6.77 5.92
C TRP A 163 13.48 8.02 6.26
N GLU A 164 13.09 8.76 5.22
CA GLU A 164 12.36 10.03 5.33
C GLU A 164 10.83 9.87 5.48
N GLY A 165 10.33 8.69 5.83
CA GLY A 165 8.90 8.47 6.03
C GLY A 165 8.06 8.42 4.76
N SER A 166 8.68 8.13 3.61
CA SER A 166 7.98 8.02 2.33
C SER A 166 7.94 6.57 1.84
N PHE A 167 6.80 6.15 1.29
CA PHE A 167 6.60 4.83 0.71
C PHE A 167 5.54 4.87 -0.39
N VAL A 168 5.42 3.76 -1.12
CA VAL A 168 4.40 3.56 -2.15
C VAL A 168 3.47 2.44 -1.73
N VAL A 169 2.17 2.64 -1.91
CA VAL A 169 1.19 1.56 -1.78
C VAL A 169 0.81 1.10 -3.17
N TYR A 170 1.16 -0.13 -3.51
CA TYR A 170 0.74 -0.76 -4.76
C TYR A 170 -0.70 -1.24 -4.65
N ALA A 171 -1.42 -1.11 -5.76
CA ALA A 171 -2.79 -1.59 -5.90
C ALA A 171 -2.87 -2.57 -7.07
N ARG A 172 -3.82 -3.49 -7.03
CA ARG A 172 -4.08 -4.44 -8.11
C ARG A 172 -4.50 -3.75 -9.40
N ASP A 173 -5.28 -2.67 -9.26
CA ASP A 173 -5.84 -1.91 -10.37
C ASP A 173 -6.06 -0.43 -9.98
N ALA A 174 -6.46 0.36 -10.98
CA ALA A 174 -6.61 1.81 -10.81
C ALA A 174 -7.79 2.19 -9.91
N GLU A 175 -8.81 1.34 -9.77
CA GLU A 175 -9.94 1.57 -8.89
C GLU A 175 -9.52 1.37 -7.43
N GLU A 176 -8.80 0.29 -7.14
CA GLU A 176 -8.23 0.05 -5.82
C GLU A 176 -7.24 1.16 -5.41
N ALA A 177 -6.38 1.62 -6.32
CA ALA A 177 -5.50 2.76 -6.05
C ALA A 177 -6.26 4.04 -5.67
N ARG A 178 -7.40 4.30 -6.32
CA ARG A 178 -8.26 5.45 -5.98
C ARG A 178 -8.92 5.27 -4.61
N ARG A 179 -9.34 4.05 -4.27
CA ARG A 179 -9.90 3.73 -2.94
C ARG A 179 -8.86 3.92 -1.84
N ILE A 180 -7.64 3.41 -2.02
CA ILE A 180 -6.50 3.64 -1.11
C ILE A 180 -6.24 5.14 -0.91
N ARG A 181 -6.18 5.91 -2.01
CA ARG A 181 -5.96 7.35 -1.95
C ARG A 181 -7.09 8.08 -1.22
N ALA A 182 -8.34 7.68 -1.43
CA ALA A 182 -9.49 8.25 -0.73
C ALA A 182 -9.44 7.94 0.77
N ALA A 183 -9.06 6.72 1.15
CA ALA A 183 -8.94 6.29 2.53
C ALA A 183 -7.84 7.01 3.34
N LEU A 184 -6.83 7.55 2.65
CA LEU A 184 -5.69 8.23 3.28
C LEU A 184 -5.80 9.76 3.30
N ARG A 185 -6.77 10.35 2.60
CA ARG A 185 -7.01 11.80 2.60
C ARG A 185 -7.95 12.17 3.70
#